data_AF-A0A5C9BZ12-F1
#
_entry.id   AF-A0A5C9BZ12-F1
#
_cell.length_a   1.000
_cell.length_b   1.000
_cell.length_c   1.000
_cell.angle_alpha   90.00
_cell.angle_beta   90.00
_cell.angle_gamma   90.00
#
_symmetry.space_group_name_H-M   'P 1'
#
loop_
_entity.id
_entity.type
_entity.pdbx_description
1 polymer ?
#
loop_
_entity_poly.entity_id
_entity_poly.type
_entity_poly.pdbx_seq_one_letter_code
_entity_poly.pdbx_strand_id
1 'polypeptide(L)'
;MEFFRQLYDWNERTFWNSLTKKLMSFLLLFFIDIGYLGIYFHQKSVVAEEFARVGAGVEVLQRISASLDHGLVLMISLTVFALFWNVLQIVYMRHLILRPIRLISTIFDEIARGEGDFSRNLPTITHDELRTLAEAYNRFADKMREIISEVRKMSVNIAREAVVVKKTVSVTAERAGKQGEIANAVFGASSEAIQAIQEVSASTEMISHSTDANLATARSSLYEMHDIVSKVHLVSDKLATFNETVDHLAQRSDSIRKIADLIKDIAGQTNLLALNAAIEAARAGEMGRGFAVVADEVRKLAERVNVATQEITDNISNMISLVRETQNENEMINNDIRQTRLVVERSSGEFQRMVGDFERTGDQLNQIASAMEQLTATNGQVHEAVAQVHDLSNTVCGSMKDSEQSTQTLCQATESVQELVSRFKIGRGSFDIYVDRVRTFRDQLQTCLEAMLKRGVDVFDCDYRPIPGTNPKKYSVKYEDAYIRECQKLLDDTLADLKGGAYAVGVDLNGYLTAHNTKYSRPMTGNYDADLVGNRTRRKFEAPTELRAARNTQPMLLQTYIRDTGEVLCDIAMPIQVAGRHWGNVRVGCDSTALLDV
;
A
#
# COMPACT_ATOMS: atom_id res chain seq x y z
N MET A 1 71.41 -8.99 26.53
CA MET A 1 71.06 -9.06 25.09
C MET A 1 70.57 -7.71 24.53
N GLU A 2 69.86 -6.87 25.28
CA GLU A 2 69.42 -5.54 24.81
C GLU A 2 70.57 -4.60 24.39
N PHE A 3 71.66 -4.54 25.16
CA PHE A 3 72.81 -3.70 24.84
C PHE A 3 73.40 -4.01 23.44
N PHE A 4 73.60 -5.29 23.12
CA PHE A 4 74.09 -5.71 21.81
C PHE A 4 73.12 -5.37 20.68
N ARG A 5 71.81 -5.44 20.95
CA ARG A 5 70.78 -5.08 19.97
C ARG A 5 70.75 -3.57 19.73
N GLN A 6 70.87 -2.75 20.77
CA GLN A 6 70.98 -1.30 20.66
C GLN A 6 72.27 -0.86 19.96
N LEU A 7 73.39 -1.51 20.26
CA LEU A 7 74.67 -1.26 19.59
C LEU A 7 74.60 -1.63 18.11
N TYR A 8 74.00 -2.77 17.77
CA TYR A 8 73.73 -3.17 16.40
C TYR A 8 72.84 -2.16 15.68
N ASP A 9 71.74 -1.75 16.29
CA ASP A 9 70.79 -0.78 15.74
C ASP A 9 71.45 0.58 15.48
N TRP A 10 72.25 1.07 16.44
CA TRP A 10 73.03 2.30 16.30
C TRP A 10 74.06 2.20 15.17
N ASN A 11 74.80 1.09 15.11
CA ASN A 11 75.80 0.87 14.06
C ASN A 11 75.15 0.76 12.68
N GLU A 12 74.00 0.07 12.57
CA GLU A 12 73.28 -0.09 11.31
C GLU A 12 72.71 1.25 10.83
N ARG A 13 72.12 2.04 11.73
CA ARG A 13 71.60 3.39 11.40
C ARG A 13 72.69 4.39 11.03
N THR A 14 73.84 4.32 11.70
CA THR A 14 74.89 5.33 11.56
C THR A 14 75.79 5.05 10.36
N PHE A 15 76.25 3.79 10.21
CA PHE A 15 77.26 3.43 9.22
C PHE A 15 76.69 2.61 8.05
N TRP A 16 75.63 1.83 8.28
CA TRP A 16 75.12 0.84 7.31
C TRP A 16 73.67 1.10 6.89
N ASN A 17 73.29 2.36 6.71
CA ASN A 17 71.92 2.77 6.43
C ASN A 17 71.49 2.71 4.95
N SER A 18 72.32 2.13 4.08
CA SER A 18 71.95 1.84 2.69
C SER A 18 72.61 0.56 2.22
N LEU A 19 71.98 -0.12 1.27
CA LEU A 19 72.53 -1.31 0.61
C LEU A 19 73.87 -0.96 -0.05
N THR A 20 73.99 0.23 -0.65
CA THR A 20 75.23 0.71 -1.25
C THR A 20 76.35 0.83 -0.23
N LYS A 21 76.10 1.40 0.95
CA LYS A 21 77.12 1.46 2.02
C LYS A 21 77.50 0.07 2.50
N LYS A 22 76.51 -0.80 2.71
CA LYS A 22 76.71 -2.22 3.05
C LYS A 22 77.55 -2.97 2.00
N LEU A 23 77.42 -2.63 0.72
CA LEU A 23 78.22 -3.20 -0.38
C LEU A 23 79.61 -2.54 -0.50
N MET A 24 79.75 -1.25 -0.20
CA MET A 24 81.04 -0.55 -0.31
C MET A 24 82.08 -1.05 0.70
N SER A 25 81.66 -1.66 1.81
CA SER A 25 82.60 -2.21 2.80
C SER A 25 83.39 -3.43 2.32
N PHE A 26 82.96 -4.10 1.25
CA PHE A 26 83.75 -5.13 0.59
C PHE A 26 85.06 -4.59 0.02
N LEU A 27 85.06 -3.32 -0.40
CA LEU A 27 86.20 -2.72 -1.08
C LEU A 27 87.22 -2.12 -0.12
N LEU A 28 86.83 -1.84 1.12
CA LEU A 28 87.65 -1.06 2.06
C LEU A 28 88.93 -1.80 2.46
N LEU A 29 88.84 -3.10 2.78
CA LEU A 29 90.01 -3.91 3.11
C LEU A 29 90.85 -4.25 1.88
N PHE A 30 90.19 -4.48 0.73
CA PHE A 30 90.87 -4.79 -0.52
C PHE A 30 91.78 -3.64 -1.01
N PHE A 31 91.32 -2.39 -0.92
CA PHE A 31 92.14 -1.24 -1.30
C PHE A 31 93.30 -0.99 -0.34
N ILE A 32 93.13 -1.27 0.96
CA ILE A 32 94.20 -1.18 1.95
C ILE A 32 95.31 -2.20 1.65
N ASP A 33 94.95 -3.43 1.30
CA ASP A 33 95.92 -4.47 0.94
C ASP A 33 96.69 -4.16 -0.34
N ILE A 34 96.02 -3.61 -1.36
CA ILE A 34 96.70 -3.14 -2.59
C ILE A 34 97.68 -2.01 -2.26
N GLY A 35 97.29 -1.08 -1.37
CA GLY A 35 98.15 0.00 -0.91
C GLY A 35 99.41 -0.52 -0.21
N TYR A 36 99.25 -1.49 0.70
CA TYR A 36 100.38 -2.17 1.36
C TYR A 36 101.30 -2.86 0.36
N LEU A 37 100.73 -3.54 -0.64
CA LEU A 37 101.49 -4.20 -1.70
C LEU A 37 102.32 -3.19 -2.52
N GLY A 38 101.73 -2.05 -2.88
CA GLY A 38 102.43 -0.97 -3.58
C GLY A 38 103.59 -0.38 -2.76
N ILE A 39 103.38 -0.16 -1.45
CA ILE A 39 104.42 0.36 -0.54
C ILE A 39 105.59 -0.63 -0.43
N TYR A 40 105.31 -1.93 -0.32
CA TYR A 40 106.35 -2.94 -0.25
C TYR A 40 107.19 -2.98 -1.53
N PHE A 41 106.55 -2.99 -2.71
CA PHE A 41 107.28 -2.99 -3.97
C PHE A 41 108.14 -1.73 -4.14
N HIS A 42 107.62 -0.57 -3.72
CA HIS A 42 108.36 0.68 -3.73
C HIS A 42 109.57 0.66 -2.77
N GLN A 43 109.39 0.20 -1.54
CA GLN A 43 110.50 0.07 -0.59
C GLN A 43 111.55 -0.93 -1.09
N LYS A 44 111.11 -2.07 -1.65
CA LYS A 44 112.01 -3.07 -2.22
C LYS A 44 112.83 -2.50 -3.39
N SER A 45 112.22 -1.69 -4.28
CA SER A 45 112.95 -1.07 -5.39
C SER A 45 113.95 -0.01 -4.91
N VAL A 46 113.56 0.84 -3.95
CA VAL A 46 114.45 1.87 -3.38
C VAL A 46 115.66 1.22 -2.69
N VAL A 47 115.41 0.17 -1.91
CA VAL A 47 116.47 -0.58 -1.24
C VAL A 47 117.41 -1.23 -2.27
N ALA A 48 116.86 -1.86 -3.32
CA ALA A 48 117.67 -2.47 -4.39
C ALA A 48 118.53 -1.44 -5.15
N GLU A 49 118.01 -0.23 -5.40
CA GLU A 49 118.73 0.82 -6.11
C GLU A 49 119.88 1.41 -5.28
N GLU A 50 119.67 1.66 -3.98
CA GLU A 50 120.72 2.11 -3.06
C GLU A 50 121.83 1.06 -2.91
N PHE A 51 121.48 -0.23 -2.90
CA PHE A 51 122.46 -1.31 -2.88
C PHE A 51 123.31 -1.40 -4.14
N ALA A 52 122.74 -1.11 -5.31
CA ALA A 52 123.47 -1.07 -6.57
C ALA A 52 124.51 0.08 -6.62
N ARG A 53 124.29 1.16 -5.86
CA ARG A 53 125.21 2.31 -5.81
C ARG A 53 126.39 2.13 -4.85
N VAL A 54 126.25 1.36 -3.78
CA VAL A 54 127.22 1.36 -2.66
C VAL A 54 128.14 0.12 -2.63
N GLY A 55 127.84 -0.95 -3.39
CA GLY A 55 128.71 -2.14 -3.41
C GLY A 55 128.80 -2.83 -2.04
N ALA A 56 127.65 -3.08 -1.41
CA ALA A 56 127.57 -3.59 -0.04
C ALA A 56 128.00 -5.07 0.09
N GLY A 57 128.56 -5.42 1.26
CA GLY A 57 128.95 -6.79 1.61
C GLY A 57 127.77 -7.75 1.75
N VAL A 58 128.02 -9.03 1.41
CA VAL A 58 127.02 -10.12 1.32
C VAL A 58 126.19 -10.30 2.61
N GLU A 59 126.76 -10.06 3.79
CA GLU A 59 126.06 -10.21 5.07
C GLU A 59 124.97 -9.14 5.32
N VAL A 60 125.18 -7.90 4.89
CA VAL A 60 124.19 -6.82 5.06
C VAL A 60 123.01 -7.05 4.11
N LEU A 61 123.30 -7.52 2.90
CA LEU A 61 122.31 -7.95 1.91
C LEU A 61 121.41 -9.08 2.45
N GLN A 62 121.99 -10.07 3.13
CA GLN A 62 121.21 -11.16 3.73
C GLN A 62 120.28 -10.71 4.85
N ARG A 63 120.72 -9.83 5.76
CA ARG A 63 119.86 -9.34 6.85
C ARG A 63 118.68 -8.51 6.36
N ILE A 64 118.90 -7.69 5.33
CA ILE A 64 117.85 -6.86 4.75
C ILE A 64 116.90 -7.69 3.88
N SER A 65 117.41 -8.67 3.13
CA SER A 65 116.54 -9.64 2.44
C SER A 65 115.65 -10.39 3.43
N ALA A 66 116.21 -10.88 4.54
CA ALA A 66 115.43 -11.57 5.57
C ALA A 66 114.35 -10.67 6.21
N SER A 67 114.66 -9.38 6.44
CA SER A 67 113.67 -8.40 6.93
C SER A 67 112.54 -8.15 5.91
N LEU A 68 112.89 -8.05 4.63
CA LEU A 68 111.92 -7.92 3.54
C LEU A 68 111.08 -9.19 3.35
N ASP A 69 111.63 -10.38 3.59
CA ASP A 69 110.91 -11.65 3.54
C ASP A 69 109.93 -11.79 4.71
N HIS A 70 110.32 -11.37 5.91
CA HIS A 70 109.41 -11.28 7.06
C HIS A 70 108.26 -10.30 6.80
N GLY A 71 108.56 -9.14 6.20
CA GLY A 71 107.55 -8.18 5.75
C GLY A 71 106.59 -8.79 4.72
N LEU A 72 107.12 -9.52 3.74
CA LEU A 72 106.32 -10.23 2.73
C LEU A 72 105.38 -11.27 3.37
N VAL A 73 105.88 -12.10 4.29
CA VAL A 73 105.07 -13.12 4.99
C VAL A 73 103.96 -12.47 5.81
N LEU A 74 104.26 -11.40 6.55
CA LEU A 74 103.24 -10.66 7.30
C LEU A 74 102.18 -10.10 6.34
N MET A 75 102.57 -9.51 5.22
CA MET A 75 101.61 -9.00 4.24
C MET A 75 100.76 -10.10 3.61
N ILE A 76 101.36 -11.23 3.21
CA ILE A 76 100.62 -12.39 2.68
C ILE A 76 99.60 -12.87 3.71
N SER A 77 99.98 -12.95 5.00
CA SER A 77 99.06 -13.35 6.07
C SER A 77 97.89 -12.37 6.22
N LEU A 78 98.14 -11.06 6.09
CA LEU A 78 97.11 -10.03 6.11
C LEU A 78 96.19 -10.11 4.89
N THR A 79 96.74 -10.34 3.70
CA THR A 79 95.93 -10.53 2.48
C THR A 79 95.07 -11.79 2.55
N VAL A 80 95.60 -12.90 3.07
CA VAL A 80 94.82 -14.14 3.28
C VAL A 80 93.71 -13.89 4.31
N PHE A 81 94.01 -13.18 5.40
CA PHE A 81 93.00 -12.80 6.40
C PHE A 81 91.91 -11.90 5.80
N ALA A 82 92.29 -10.90 5.00
CA ALA A 82 91.35 -10.01 4.34
C ALA A 82 90.48 -10.76 3.30
N LEU A 83 91.04 -11.73 2.58
CA LEU A 83 90.29 -12.58 1.66
C LEU A 83 89.30 -13.48 2.41
N PHE A 84 89.74 -14.10 3.51
CA PHE A 84 88.84 -14.85 4.40
C PHE A 84 87.72 -13.97 4.96
N TRP A 85 88.04 -12.75 5.40
CA TRP A 85 87.06 -11.79 5.88
C TRP A 85 86.05 -11.39 4.79
N ASN A 86 86.51 -11.17 3.56
CA ASN A 86 85.64 -10.89 2.42
C ASN A 86 84.66 -12.06 2.16
N VAL A 87 85.15 -13.30 2.18
CA VAL A 87 84.28 -14.49 2.01
C VAL A 87 83.24 -14.56 3.14
N LEU A 88 83.65 -14.34 4.39
CA LEU A 88 82.74 -14.29 5.53
C LEU A 88 81.68 -13.19 5.36
N GLN A 89 82.08 -12.00 4.90
CA GLN A 89 81.20 -10.88 4.67
C GLN A 89 80.22 -11.14 3.51
N ILE A 90 80.63 -11.86 2.46
CA ILE A 90 79.75 -12.28 1.36
C ILE A 90 78.66 -13.23 1.90
N VAL A 91 79.05 -14.23 2.70
CA VAL A 91 78.11 -15.16 3.33
C VAL A 91 77.15 -14.42 4.28
N TYR A 92 77.67 -13.48 5.06
CA TYR A 92 76.88 -12.63 5.95
C TYR A 92 75.86 -11.76 5.19
N MET A 93 76.29 -11.06 4.12
CA MET A 93 75.41 -10.24 3.30
C MET A 93 74.38 -11.06 2.53
N ARG A 94 74.74 -12.26 2.07
CA ARG A 94 73.79 -13.24 1.54
C ARG A 94 72.68 -13.51 2.56
N HIS A 95 73.02 -13.72 3.83
CA HIS A 95 72.00 -13.91 4.85
C HIS A 95 71.18 -12.64 5.10
N LEU A 96 71.83 -11.47 5.17
CA LEU A 96 71.19 -10.19 5.51
C LEU A 96 70.24 -9.68 4.41
N ILE A 97 70.58 -9.87 3.13
CA ILE A 97 69.83 -9.32 1.99
C ILE A 97 68.88 -10.36 1.38
N LEU A 98 69.34 -11.59 1.12
CA LEU A 98 68.50 -12.58 0.41
C LEU A 98 67.37 -13.13 1.28
N ARG A 99 67.53 -13.16 2.61
CA ARG A 99 66.48 -13.65 3.50
C ARG A 99 65.26 -12.71 3.54
N PRO A 100 65.40 -11.38 3.75
CA PRO A 100 64.28 -10.45 3.61
C PRO A 100 63.68 -10.43 2.20
N ILE A 101 64.50 -10.45 1.14
CA ILE A 101 63.98 -10.47 -0.25
C ILE A 101 63.13 -11.71 -0.50
N ARG A 102 63.58 -12.89 -0.06
CA ARG A 102 62.79 -14.12 -0.17
C ARG A 102 61.49 -14.04 0.62
N LEU A 103 61.52 -13.49 1.84
CA LEU A 103 60.31 -13.30 2.64
C LEU A 103 59.30 -12.40 1.95
N ILE A 104 59.75 -11.26 1.41
CA ILE A 104 58.91 -10.34 0.63
C ILE A 104 58.36 -11.07 -0.59
N SER A 105 59.21 -11.76 -1.35
CA SER A 105 58.78 -12.53 -2.53
C SER A 105 57.74 -13.60 -2.19
N THR A 106 57.89 -14.31 -1.07
CA THR A 106 56.93 -15.32 -0.62
C THR A 106 55.59 -14.67 -0.27
N ILE A 107 55.60 -13.53 0.43
CA ILE A 107 54.35 -12.83 0.80
C ILE A 107 53.64 -12.30 -0.44
N PHE A 108 54.37 -11.73 -1.41
CA PHE A 108 53.78 -11.31 -2.68
C PHE A 108 53.23 -12.49 -3.50
N ASP A 109 53.94 -13.63 -3.51
CA ASP A 109 53.48 -14.85 -4.19
C ASP A 109 52.27 -15.47 -3.48
N GLU A 110 52.21 -15.44 -2.14
CA GLU A 110 51.04 -15.83 -1.34
C GLU A 110 49.83 -14.93 -1.64
N ILE A 111 50.03 -13.62 -1.81
CA ILE A 111 48.97 -12.68 -2.15
C ILE A 111 48.50 -12.85 -3.59
N ALA A 112 49.42 -13.14 -4.51
CA ALA A 112 49.12 -13.31 -5.94
C ALA A 112 48.49 -14.68 -6.27
N ARG A 113 48.89 -15.75 -5.56
CA ARG A 113 48.34 -17.11 -5.73
C ARG A 113 47.14 -17.40 -4.83
N GLY A 114 47.09 -16.75 -3.67
CA GLY A 114 45.99 -16.85 -2.72
C GLY A 114 44.86 -15.87 -3.03
N GLU A 115 43.84 -15.87 -2.17
CA GLU A 115 42.66 -15.01 -2.29
C GLU A 115 42.93 -13.53 -1.94
N GLY A 116 44.18 -13.06 -1.98
CA GLY A 116 44.56 -11.70 -1.59
C GLY A 116 44.50 -11.47 -0.07
N ASP A 117 45.34 -12.19 0.68
CA ASP A 117 45.49 -12.00 2.12
C ASP A 117 46.31 -10.75 2.45
N PHE A 118 45.60 -9.64 2.67
CA PHE A 118 46.20 -8.40 3.15
C PHE A 118 46.32 -8.35 4.67
N SER A 119 46.00 -9.39 5.46
CA SER A 119 46.04 -9.29 6.93
C SER A 119 47.44 -9.08 7.52
N ARG A 120 48.49 -9.41 6.76
CA ARG A 120 49.89 -9.38 7.22
C ARG A 120 50.66 -8.17 6.72
N ASN A 121 51.48 -7.59 7.60
CA ASN A 121 52.44 -6.55 7.26
C ASN A 121 53.83 -7.16 6.98
N LEU A 122 54.58 -6.57 6.06
CA LEU A 122 56.01 -6.88 5.90
C LEU A 122 56.79 -6.35 7.11
N PRO A 123 57.72 -7.14 7.66
CA PRO A 123 58.48 -6.74 8.83
C PRO A 123 59.57 -5.72 8.45
N THR A 124 59.70 -4.65 9.23
CA THR A 124 60.64 -3.53 9.00
C THR A 124 61.99 -3.73 9.69
N ILE A 125 62.61 -4.90 9.45
CA ILE A 125 63.78 -5.37 10.22
C ILE A 125 65.06 -4.59 9.91
N THR A 126 65.33 -4.29 8.64
CA THR A 126 66.57 -3.61 8.19
C THR A 126 66.43 -2.08 8.27
N HIS A 127 67.50 -1.32 8.09
CA HIS A 127 67.51 0.16 8.02
C HIS A 127 67.81 0.72 6.62
N ASP A 128 67.74 -0.12 5.60
CA ASP A 128 68.11 0.17 4.21
C ASP A 128 66.88 0.26 3.30
N GLU A 129 67.09 0.27 1.98
CA GLU A 129 66.04 0.36 0.96
C GLU A 129 64.97 -0.76 1.09
N LEU A 130 65.30 -1.89 1.71
CA LEU A 130 64.32 -2.96 1.98
C LEU A 130 63.30 -2.55 3.06
N ARG A 131 63.68 -1.71 4.02
CA ARG A 131 62.71 -1.09 4.96
C ARG A 131 61.76 -0.18 4.21
N THR A 132 62.29 0.70 3.37
CA THR A 132 61.46 1.64 2.60
C THR A 132 60.46 0.88 1.71
N LEU A 133 60.88 -0.23 1.11
CA LEU A 133 60.00 -1.13 0.36
C LEU A 133 58.93 -1.77 1.25
N ALA A 134 59.31 -2.31 2.42
CA ALA A 134 58.39 -2.90 3.38
C ALA A 134 57.34 -1.89 3.88
N GLU A 135 57.76 -0.67 4.22
CA GLU A 135 56.87 0.41 4.64
C GLU A 135 55.94 0.86 3.52
N ALA A 136 56.43 1.00 2.29
CA ALA A 136 55.61 1.36 1.13
C ALA A 136 54.54 0.30 0.85
N TYR A 137 54.92 -0.98 0.91
CA TYR A 137 53.96 -2.08 0.81
C TYR A 137 52.94 -2.06 1.95
N ASN A 138 53.37 -1.84 3.20
CA ASN A 138 52.44 -1.80 4.34
C ASN A 138 51.39 -0.69 4.17
N ARG A 139 51.79 0.50 3.69
CA ARG A 139 50.87 1.58 3.34
C ARG A 139 49.92 1.19 2.20
N PHE A 140 50.42 0.49 1.18
CA PHE A 140 49.58 -0.04 0.08
C PHE A 140 48.56 -1.06 0.61
N ALA A 141 49.01 -2.02 1.42
CA ALA A 141 48.14 -3.02 2.04
C ALA A 141 47.08 -2.37 2.93
N ASP A 142 47.43 -1.34 3.73
CA ASP A 142 46.46 -0.58 4.51
C ASP A 142 45.38 0.10 3.66
N LYS A 143 45.77 0.71 2.53
CA LYS A 143 44.81 1.30 1.58
C LYS A 143 43.92 0.26 0.91
N MET A 144 44.47 -0.91 0.56
CA MET A 144 43.67 -2.02 0.05
C MET A 144 42.68 -2.54 1.10
N ARG A 145 43.09 -2.69 2.37
CA ARG A 145 42.21 -3.06 3.48
C ARG A 145 41.05 -2.07 3.65
N GLU A 146 41.33 -0.76 3.58
CA GLU A 146 40.29 0.29 3.64
C GLU A 146 39.30 0.16 2.48
N ILE A 147 39.78 0.07 1.23
CA ILE A 147 38.93 -0.06 0.05
C ILE A 147 38.05 -1.32 0.14
N ILE A 148 38.65 -2.47 0.46
CA ILE A 148 37.92 -3.74 0.59
C ILE A 148 36.85 -3.65 1.69
N SER A 149 37.19 -3.06 2.83
CA SER A 149 36.24 -2.82 3.93
C SER A 149 35.06 -1.95 3.48
N GLU A 150 35.32 -0.83 2.80
CA GLU A 150 34.25 0.05 2.33
C GLU A 150 33.39 -0.58 1.24
N VAL A 151 33.97 -1.35 0.31
CA VAL A 151 33.19 -2.10 -0.70
C VAL A 151 32.33 -3.16 -0.02
N ARG A 152 32.84 -3.89 0.98
CA ARG A 152 32.03 -4.83 1.77
C ARG A 152 30.84 -4.14 2.43
N LYS A 153 31.09 -3.00 3.09
CA LYS A 153 30.03 -2.25 3.76
C LYS A 153 28.95 -1.78 2.79
N MET A 154 29.37 -1.18 1.67
CA MET A 154 28.47 -0.73 0.63
C MET A 154 27.66 -1.89 0.04
N SER A 155 28.30 -3.02 -0.22
CA SER A 155 27.66 -4.20 -0.80
C SER A 155 26.63 -4.83 0.14
N VAL A 156 26.88 -4.88 1.45
CA VAL A 156 25.88 -5.35 2.43
C VAL A 156 24.69 -4.40 2.49
N ASN A 157 24.93 -3.08 2.48
CA ASN A 157 23.86 -2.08 2.48
C ASN A 157 23.00 -2.16 1.22
N ILE A 158 23.62 -2.24 0.03
CA ILE A 158 22.88 -2.38 -1.24
C ILE A 158 22.02 -3.65 -1.23
N ALA A 159 22.55 -4.78 -0.74
CA ALA A 159 21.80 -6.03 -0.70
C ALA A 159 20.58 -5.92 0.23
N ARG A 160 20.74 -5.27 1.38
CA ARG A 160 19.64 -4.99 2.31
C ARG A 160 18.56 -4.11 1.66
N GLU A 161 18.95 -3.01 1.02
CA GLU A 161 18.00 -2.12 0.36
C GLU A 161 17.30 -2.79 -0.81
N ALA A 162 18.01 -3.57 -1.63
CA ALA A 162 17.41 -4.34 -2.73
C ALA A 162 16.33 -5.30 -2.21
N VAL A 163 16.58 -5.96 -1.08
CA VAL A 163 15.61 -6.83 -0.43
C VAL A 163 14.37 -6.05 0.05
N VAL A 164 14.54 -4.86 0.63
CA VAL A 164 13.43 -3.99 1.05
C VAL A 164 12.62 -3.51 -0.16
N VAL A 165 13.29 -3.09 -1.24
CA VAL A 165 12.65 -2.70 -2.50
C VAL A 165 11.84 -3.84 -3.06
N LYS A 166 12.37 -5.08 -3.07
CA LYS A 166 11.63 -6.27 -3.54
C LYS A 166 10.30 -6.45 -2.80
N LYS A 167 10.31 -6.30 -1.47
CA LYS A 167 9.10 -6.39 -0.65
C LYS A 167 8.11 -5.28 -1.00
N THR A 168 8.59 -4.04 -1.13
CA THR A 168 7.76 -2.89 -1.49
C THR A 168 7.13 -3.04 -2.87
N VAL A 169 7.88 -3.56 -3.84
CA VAL A 169 7.38 -3.87 -5.19
C VAL A 169 6.23 -4.88 -5.13
N SER A 170 6.39 -5.98 -4.40
CA SER A 170 5.35 -7.00 -4.23
C SER A 170 4.08 -6.45 -3.58
N VAL A 171 4.22 -5.68 -2.49
CA VAL A 171 3.07 -5.05 -1.81
C VAL A 171 2.38 -4.03 -2.70
N THR A 172 3.14 -3.28 -3.49
CA THR A 172 2.59 -2.27 -4.40
C THR A 172 1.83 -2.92 -5.56
N ALA A 173 2.34 -4.03 -6.11
CA ALA A 173 1.65 -4.82 -7.13
C ALA A 173 0.31 -5.36 -6.61
N GLU A 174 0.28 -5.91 -5.39
CA GLU A 174 -0.96 -6.39 -4.75
C GLU A 174 -1.98 -5.25 -4.59
N ARG A 175 -1.52 -4.08 -4.09
CA ARG A 175 -2.38 -2.90 -3.92
C ARG A 175 -2.92 -2.37 -5.24
N ALA A 176 -2.10 -2.36 -6.29
CA ALA A 176 -2.53 -1.97 -7.62
C ALA A 176 -3.59 -2.93 -8.18
N GLY A 177 -3.43 -4.25 -7.94
CA GLY A 177 -4.45 -5.25 -8.28
C GLY A 177 -5.80 -4.96 -7.60
N LYS A 178 -5.79 -4.74 -6.27
CA LYS A 178 -7.00 -4.38 -5.51
C LYS A 178 -7.63 -3.07 -5.98
N GLN A 179 -6.82 -2.08 -6.36
CA GLN A 179 -7.31 -0.83 -6.91
C GLN A 179 -8.04 -1.04 -8.25
N GLY A 180 -7.54 -1.94 -9.11
CA GLY A 180 -8.21 -2.34 -10.34
C GLY A 180 -9.55 -3.05 -10.09
N GLU A 181 -9.62 -3.93 -9.09
CA GLU A 181 -10.88 -4.60 -8.68
C GLU A 181 -11.93 -3.58 -8.20
N ILE A 182 -11.52 -2.62 -7.35
CA ILE A 182 -12.40 -1.56 -6.87
C ILE A 182 -12.87 -0.69 -8.03
N ALA A 183 -11.99 -0.33 -8.97
CA ALA A 183 -12.36 0.44 -10.15
C ALA A 183 -13.42 -0.29 -10.98
N ASN A 184 -13.27 -1.60 -11.21
CA ASN A 184 -14.28 -2.38 -11.92
C ASN A 184 -15.64 -2.43 -11.19
N ALA A 185 -15.63 -2.50 -9.86
CA ALA A 185 -16.86 -2.45 -9.07
C ALA A 185 -17.57 -1.09 -9.21
N VAL A 186 -16.81 0.01 -9.16
CA VAL A 186 -17.37 1.36 -9.36
C VAL A 186 -17.89 1.54 -10.80
N PHE A 187 -17.22 0.96 -11.79
CA PHE A 187 -17.68 0.96 -13.19
C PHE A 187 -19.06 0.27 -13.33
N GLY A 188 -19.24 -0.89 -12.69
CA GLY A 188 -20.52 -1.58 -12.63
C GLY A 188 -21.61 -0.73 -11.98
N ALA A 189 -21.34 -0.17 -10.79
CA ALA A 189 -22.29 0.69 -10.08
C ALA A 189 -22.64 1.96 -10.87
N SER A 190 -21.69 2.55 -11.58
CA SER A 190 -21.91 3.71 -12.45
C SER A 190 -22.80 3.37 -13.65
N SER A 191 -22.70 2.14 -14.18
CA SER A 191 -23.59 1.67 -15.26
C SER A 191 -25.02 1.45 -14.76
N GLU A 192 -25.18 0.86 -13.58
CA GLU A 192 -26.49 0.71 -12.92
C GLU A 192 -27.12 2.08 -12.61
N ALA A 193 -26.31 3.06 -12.20
CA ALA A 193 -26.77 4.42 -11.96
C ALA A 193 -27.35 5.08 -13.23
N ILE A 194 -26.75 4.86 -14.41
CA ILE A 194 -27.29 5.36 -15.68
C ILE A 194 -28.67 4.77 -15.96
N GLN A 195 -28.83 3.47 -15.73
CA GLN A 195 -30.11 2.81 -15.93
C GLN A 195 -31.18 3.38 -14.99
N ALA A 196 -30.86 3.54 -13.71
CA ALA A 196 -31.77 4.16 -12.74
C ALA A 196 -32.11 5.61 -13.13
N ILE A 197 -31.14 6.38 -13.64
CA ILE A 197 -31.37 7.73 -14.13
C ILE A 197 -32.36 7.73 -15.30
N GLN A 198 -32.18 6.83 -16.28
CA GLN A 198 -33.10 6.71 -17.42
C GLN A 198 -34.52 6.34 -16.98
N GLU A 199 -34.67 5.44 -16.01
CA GLU A 199 -35.98 5.05 -15.47
C GLU A 199 -36.68 6.21 -14.76
N VAL A 200 -35.95 7.02 -13.99
CA VAL A 200 -36.50 8.22 -13.33
C VAL A 200 -36.86 9.28 -14.35
N SER A 201 -36.03 9.51 -15.38
CA SER A 201 -36.35 10.44 -16.47
C SER A 201 -37.62 10.04 -17.22
N ALA A 202 -37.75 8.77 -17.60
CA ALA A 202 -38.95 8.25 -18.26
C ALA A 202 -40.19 8.37 -17.37
N SER A 203 -40.06 8.08 -16.08
CA SER A 203 -41.16 8.26 -15.10
C SER A 203 -41.56 9.72 -14.96
N THR A 204 -40.59 10.64 -14.93
CA THR A 204 -40.82 12.09 -14.83
C THR A 204 -41.58 12.59 -16.05
N GLU A 205 -41.23 12.13 -17.25
CA GLU A 205 -41.93 12.47 -18.51
C GLU A 205 -43.37 11.95 -18.51
N MET A 206 -43.60 10.71 -18.09
CA MET A 206 -44.96 10.15 -17.95
C MET A 206 -45.81 10.93 -16.95
N ILE A 207 -45.25 11.29 -15.79
CA ILE A 207 -45.96 12.09 -14.79
C ILE A 207 -46.23 13.49 -15.33
N SER A 208 -45.31 14.09 -16.08
CA SER A 208 -45.48 15.40 -16.71
C SER A 208 -46.68 15.40 -17.66
N HIS A 209 -46.75 14.42 -18.57
CA HIS A 209 -47.90 14.26 -19.46
C HIS A 209 -49.23 14.06 -18.72
N SER A 210 -49.23 13.29 -17.63
CA SER A 210 -50.42 13.08 -16.80
C SER A 210 -50.85 14.39 -16.10
N THR A 211 -49.89 15.14 -15.55
CA THR A 211 -50.12 16.44 -14.92
C THR A 211 -50.69 17.45 -15.91
N ASP A 212 -50.16 17.53 -17.14
CA ASP A 212 -50.69 18.40 -18.19
C ASP A 212 -52.14 18.06 -18.57
N ALA A 213 -52.45 16.76 -18.71
CA ALA A 213 -53.80 16.30 -19.01
C ALA A 213 -54.79 16.62 -17.86
N ASN A 214 -54.36 16.43 -16.62
CA ASN A 214 -55.15 16.77 -15.43
C ASN A 214 -55.33 18.29 -15.27
N LEU A 215 -54.30 19.08 -15.58
CA LEU A 215 -54.38 20.54 -15.60
C LEU A 215 -55.39 21.04 -16.63
N ALA A 216 -55.37 20.48 -17.85
CA ALA A 216 -56.35 20.79 -18.88
C ALA A 216 -57.78 20.45 -18.42
N THR A 217 -57.96 19.29 -17.79
CA THR A 217 -59.25 18.85 -17.23
C THR A 217 -59.73 19.80 -16.12
N ALA A 218 -58.86 20.14 -15.17
CA ALA A 218 -59.19 21.06 -14.07
C ALA A 218 -59.56 22.45 -14.58
N ARG A 219 -58.85 22.98 -15.59
CA ARG A 219 -59.20 24.24 -16.26
C ARG A 219 -60.56 24.16 -16.94
N SER A 220 -60.86 23.07 -17.66
CA SER A 220 -62.18 22.86 -18.28
C SER A 220 -63.31 22.85 -17.23
N SER A 221 -63.15 22.08 -16.15
CA SER A 221 -64.11 22.02 -15.06
C SER A 221 -64.33 23.37 -14.37
N LEU A 222 -63.28 24.18 -14.23
CA LEU A 222 -63.38 25.53 -13.71
C LEU A 222 -64.23 26.44 -14.63
N TYR A 223 -64.03 26.35 -15.95
CA TYR A 223 -64.86 27.06 -16.92
C TYR A 223 -66.33 26.62 -16.86
N GLU A 224 -66.60 25.31 -16.76
CA GLU A 224 -67.95 24.78 -16.61
C GLU A 224 -68.62 25.27 -15.32
N MET A 225 -67.90 25.33 -14.20
CA MET A 225 -68.41 25.89 -12.95
C MET A 225 -68.79 27.37 -13.10
N HIS A 226 -68.00 28.15 -13.83
CA HIS A 226 -68.32 29.55 -14.09
C HIS A 226 -69.62 29.71 -14.91
N ASP A 227 -69.82 28.86 -15.92
CA ASP A 227 -71.07 28.82 -16.70
C ASP A 227 -72.28 28.42 -15.82
N ILE A 228 -72.11 27.45 -14.93
CA ILE A 228 -73.15 27.06 -13.96
C ILE A 228 -73.52 28.23 -13.04
N VAL A 229 -72.53 28.98 -12.54
CA VAL A 229 -72.80 30.19 -11.73
C VAL A 229 -73.68 31.18 -12.50
N SER A 230 -73.36 31.46 -13.77
CA SER A 230 -74.17 32.34 -14.62
C SER A 230 -75.59 31.82 -14.82
N LYS A 231 -75.77 30.50 -15.02
CA LYS A 231 -77.09 29.87 -15.15
C LYS A 231 -77.89 29.93 -13.86
N VAL A 232 -77.27 29.68 -12.71
CA VAL A 232 -77.93 29.77 -11.39
C VAL A 232 -78.40 31.21 -11.13
N HIS A 233 -77.61 32.22 -11.48
CA HIS A 233 -78.05 33.63 -11.44
C HIS A 233 -79.27 33.87 -12.31
N LEU A 234 -79.27 33.39 -13.56
CA LEU A 234 -80.42 33.54 -14.46
C LEU A 234 -81.69 32.88 -13.91
N VAL A 235 -81.58 31.71 -13.27
CA VAL A 235 -82.73 31.04 -12.63
C VAL A 235 -83.22 31.85 -11.42
N SER A 236 -82.30 32.39 -10.61
CA SER A 236 -82.65 33.26 -9.47
C SER A 236 -83.42 34.50 -9.92
N ASP A 237 -83.02 35.14 -11.03
CA ASP A 237 -83.70 36.31 -11.58
C ASP A 237 -85.10 35.96 -12.08
N LYS A 238 -85.24 34.83 -12.81
CA LYS A 238 -86.55 34.35 -13.27
C LYS A 238 -87.50 34.02 -12.12
N LEU A 239 -87.00 33.44 -11.03
CA LEU A 239 -87.80 33.15 -9.84
C LEU A 239 -88.24 34.41 -9.10
N ALA A 240 -87.43 35.47 -9.11
CA ALA A 240 -87.82 36.76 -8.56
C ALA A 240 -89.00 37.37 -9.34
N THR A 241 -88.95 37.35 -10.67
CA THR A 241 -90.08 37.79 -11.52
C THR A 241 -91.31 36.90 -11.36
N PHE A 242 -91.11 35.58 -11.18
CA PHE A 242 -92.20 34.65 -10.92
C PHE A 242 -92.89 34.93 -9.58
N ASN A 243 -92.13 35.21 -8.52
CA ASN A 243 -92.66 35.65 -7.22
C ASN A 243 -93.55 36.89 -7.34
N GLU A 244 -93.11 37.91 -8.09
CA GLU A 244 -93.89 39.13 -8.34
C GLU A 244 -95.20 38.83 -9.06
N THR A 245 -95.16 37.93 -10.05
CA THR A 245 -96.35 37.50 -10.81
C THR A 245 -97.35 36.76 -9.91
N VAL A 246 -96.87 35.88 -9.05
CA VAL A 246 -97.70 35.12 -8.10
C VAL A 246 -98.31 36.06 -7.05
N ASP A 247 -97.58 37.07 -6.57
CA ASP A 247 -98.10 38.09 -5.66
C ASP A 247 -99.21 38.94 -6.31
N HIS A 248 -99.00 39.39 -7.56
CA HIS A 248 -100.05 40.06 -8.32
C HIS A 248 -101.29 39.18 -8.53
N LEU A 249 -101.11 37.87 -8.74
CA LEU A 249 -102.22 36.93 -8.86
C LEU A 249 -102.98 36.79 -7.53
N ALA A 250 -102.27 36.76 -6.39
CA ALA A 250 -102.85 36.75 -5.06
C ALA A 250 -103.74 38.00 -4.84
N GLN A 251 -103.18 39.19 -5.12
CA GLN A 251 -103.87 40.48 -4.97
C GLN A 251 -105.12 40.59 -5.87
N ARG A 252 -105.01 40.14 -7.13
CA ARG A 252 -106.15 40.12 -8.06
C ARG A 252 -107.23 39.14 -7.61
N SER A 253 -106.85 37.96 -7.14
CA SER A 253 -107.80 36.95 -6.62
C SER A 253 -108.55 37.46 -5.40
N ASP A 254 -107.86 38.14 -4.47
CA ASP A 254 -108.48 38.80 -3.32
C ASP A 254 -109.44 39.95 -3.73
N SER A 255 -109.06 40.72 -4.74
CA SER A 255 -109.93 41.77 -5.30
C SER A 255 -111.21 41.19 -5.92
N ILE A 256 -111.10 40.07 -6.65
CA ILE A 256 -112.26 39.38 -7.23
C ILE A 256 -113.15 38.80 -6.12
N ARG A 257 -112.57 38.24 -5.04
CA ARG A 257 -113.32 37.79 -3.86
C ARG A 257 -114.18 38.91 -3.28
N LYS A 258 -113.59 40.09 -3.06
CA LYS A 258 -114.30 41.26 -2.53
C LYS A 258 -115.45 41.71 -3.43
N ILE A 259 -115.27 41.64 -4.75
CA ILE A 259 -116.33 41.94 -5.72
C ILE A 259 -117.44 40.88 -5.67
N ALA A 260 -117.09 39.60 -5.60
CA ALA A 260 -118.06 38.51 -5.46
C ALA A 260 -118.87 38.66 -4.16
N ASP A 261 -118.22 38.95 -3.03
CA ASP A 261 -118.91 39.19 -1.76
C ASP A 261 -119.88 40.39 -1.85
N LEU A 262 -119.48 41.48 -2.52
CA LEU A 262 -120.38 42.61 -2.78
C LEU A 262 -121.58 42.23 -3.67
N ILE A 263 -121.38 41.42 -4.72
CA ILE A 263 -122.47 40.95 -5.58
C ILE A 263 -123.43 40.06 -4.80
N LYS A 264 -122.90 39.19 -3.93
CA LYS A 264 -123.68 38.34 -3.03
C LYS A 264 -124.51 39.19 -2.06
N ASP A 265 -123.94 40.25 -1.50
CA ASP A 265 -124.66 41.19 -0.65
C ASP A 265 -125.78 41.92 -1.41
N ILE A 266 -125.50 42.40 -2.63
CA ILE A 266 -126.50 43.05 -3.51
C ILE A 266 -127.61 42.06 -3.88
N ALA A 267 -127.27 40.82 -4.23
CA ALA A 267 -128.25 39.78 -4.55
C ALA A 267 -129.09 39.43 -3.31
N GLY A 268 -128.50 39.37 -2.11
CA GLY A 268 -129.21 39.24 -0.84
C GLY A 268 -130.20 40.38 -0.59
N GLN A 269 -129.77 41.63 -0.78
CA GLN A 269 -130.64 42.81 -0.69
C GLN A 269 -131.75 42.79 -1.74
N THR A 270 -131.44 42.41 -2.98
CA THR A 270 -132.41 42.31 -4.08
C THR A 270 -133.45 41.24 -3.82
N ASN A 271 -133.04 40.10 -3.24
CA ASN A 271 -133.94 39.03 -2.81
C ASN A 271 -134.89 39.50 -1.69
N LEU A 272 -134.38 40.29 -0.72
CA LEU A 272 -135.19 40.90 0.34
C LEU A 272 -136.16 41.97 -0.19
N LEU A 273 -135.72 42.82 -1.12
CA LEU A 273 -136.56 43.81 -1.80
C LEU A 273 -137.65 43.14 -2.62
N ALA A 274 -137.32 42.08 -3.35
CA ALA A 274 -138.26 41.28 -4.14
C ALA A 274 -139.27 40.56 -3.23
N LEU A 275 -138.83 40.04 -2.09
CA LEU A 275 -139.71 39.45 -1.07
C LEU A 275 -140.69 40.50 -0.51
N ASN A 276 -140.21 41.69 -0.15
CA ASN A 276 -141.06 42.79 0.31
C ASN A 276 -142.05 43.25 -0.77
N ALA A 277 -141.62 43.32 -2.04
CA ALA A 277 -142.48 43.64 -3.16
C ALA A 277 -143.54 42.54 -3.44
N ALA A 278 -143.17 41.26 -3.29
CA ALA A 278 -144.10 40.14 -3.42
C ALA A 278 -145.15 40.14 -2.30
N ILE A 279 -144.75 40.48 -1.06
CA ILE A 279 -145.66 40.65 0.08
C ILE A 279 -146.66 41.78 -0.19
N GLU A 280 -146.19 42.94 -0.67
CA GLU A 280 -147.07 44.10 -0.91
C GLU A 280 -147.98 43.89 -2.14
N ALA A 281 -147.50 43.17 -3.17
CA ALA A 281 -148.31 42.75 -4.31
C ALA A 281 -149.42 41.77 -3.93
N ALA A 282 -149.16 40.85 -2.98
CA ALA A 282 -150.20 39.98 -2.41
C ALA A 282 -151.25 40.78 -1.60
N ARG A 283 -150.82 41.87 -0.96
CA ARG A 283 -151.67 42.79 -0.19
C ARG A 283 -152.62 43.63 -1.05
N ALA A 284 -152.24 43.92 -2.30
CA ALA A 284 -153.04 44.68 -3.27
C ALA A 284 -154.12 43.85 -4.00
N GLY A 285 -154.23 42.54 -3.73
CA GLY A 285 -155.28 41.67 -4.30
C GLY A 285 -155.22 41.56 -5.84
N GLU A 286 -156.38 41.51 -6.51
CA GLU A 286 -156.50 41.32 -7.98
C GLU A 286 -155.76 42.40 -8.80
N MET A 287 -155.59 43.62 -8.28
CA MET A 287 -154.83 44.71 -8.95
C MET A 287 -153.30 44.51 -8.91
N GLY A 288 -152.78 43.72 -7.97
CA GLY A 288 -151.35 43.48 -7.76
C GLY A 288 -150.77 42.28 -8.51
N ARG A 289 -151.60 41.52 -9.23
CA ARG A 289 -151.27 40.21 -9.79
C ARG A 289 -150.11 40.22 -10.80
N GLY A 290 -150.04 41.26 -11.65
CA GLY A 290 -148.91 41.45 -12.57
C GLY A 290 -147.60 41.83 -11.84
N PHE A 291 -147.72 42.57 -10.73
CA PHE A 291 -146.57 42.99 -9.91
C PHE A 291 -146.00 41.82 -9.09
N ALA A 292 -146.86 40.92 -8.61
CA ALA A 292 -146.44 39.71 -7.90
C ALA A 292 -145.59 38.78 -8.77
N VAL A 293 -145.95 38.61 -10.06
CA VAL A 293 -145.18 37.79 -11.01
C VAL A 293 -143.79 38.38 -11.24
N VAL A 294 -143.69 39.70 -11.41
CA VAL A 294 -142.40 40.38 -11.57
C VAL A 294 -141.55 40.27 -10.30
N ALA A 295 -142.14 40.47 -9.12
CA ALA A 295 -141.43 40.34 -7.86
C ALA A 295 -140.90 38.91 -7.63
N ASP A 296 -141.68 37.88 -7.95
CA ASP A 296 -141.25 36.48 -7.80
C ASP A 296 -140.18 36.08 -8.84
N GLU A 297 -140.20 36.67 -10.05
CA GLU A 297 -139.14 36.49 -11.05
C GLU A 297 -137.84 37.20 -10.65
N VAL A 298 -137.92 38.41 -10.07
CA VAL A 298 -136.75 39.12 -9.49
C VAL A 298 -136.18 38.35 -8.31
N ARG A 299 -137.03 37.74 -7.46
CA ARG A 299 -136.61 36.89 -6.34
C ARG A 299 -135.82 35.66 -6.82
N LYS A 300 -136.36 34.93 -7.81
CA LYS A 300 -135.66 33.78 -8.43
C LYS A 300 -134.36 34.18 -9.11
N LEU A 301 -134.33 35.35 -9.76
CA LEU A 301 -133.10 35.88 -10.37
C LEU A 301 -132.04 36.19 -9.30
N ALA A 302 -132.42 36.85 -8.21
CA ALA A 302 -131.53 37.15 -7.09
C ALA A 302 -131.00 35.87 -6.40
N GLU A 303 -131.82 34.83 -6.26
CA GLU A 303 -131.42 33.53 -5.75
C GLU A 303 -130.41 32.83 -6.69
N ARG A 304 -130.65 32.86 -8.01
CA ARG A 304 -129.67 32.36 -9.00
C ARG A 304 -128.35 33.14 -8.99
N VAL A 305 -128.41 34.47 -8.85
CA VAL A 305 -127.20 35.31 -8.74
C VAL A 305 -126.44 34.96 -7.46
N ASN A 306 -127.12 34.74 -6.33
CA ASN A 306 -126.48 34.29 -5.09
C ASN A 306 -125.77 32.94 -5.23
N VAL A 307 -126.43 31.94 -5.84
CA VAL A 307 -125.83 30.61 -6.08
C VAL A 307 -124.60 30.73 -6.98
N ALA A 308 -124.71 31.43 -8.12
CA ALA A 308 -123.58 31.63 -9.03
C ALA A 308 -122.43 32.41 -8.38
N THR A 309 -122.74 33.39 -7.52
CA THR A 309 -121.73 34.16 -6.81
C THR A 309 -121.04 33.33 -5.71
N GLN A 310 -121.77 32.43 -5.05
CA GLN A 310 -121.18 31.49 -4.10
C GLN A 310 -120.20 30.53 -4.79
N GLU A 311 -120.54 29.99 -5.96
CA GLU A 311 -119.63 29.17 -6.77
C GLU A 311 -118.36 29.95 -7.18
N ILE A 312 -118.49 31.25 -7.52
CA ILE A 312 -117.34 32.12 -7.78
C ILE A 312 -116.48 32.28 -6.52
N THR A 313 -117.08 32.54 -5.35
CA THR A 313 -116.35 32.68 -4.09
C THR A 313 -115.61 31.40 -3.71
N ASP A 314 -116.21 30.22 -3.93
CA ASP A 314 -115.58 28.93 -3.66
C ASP A 314 -114.39 28.68 -4.62
N ASN A 315 -114.56 28.96 -5.92
CA ASN A 315 -113.47 28.86 -6.90
C ASN A 315 -112.32 29.82 -6.60
N ILE A 316 -112.61 31.06 -6.18
CA ILE A 316 -111.59 32.03 -5.76
C ILE A 316 -110.92 31.61 -4.45
N SER A 317 -111.61 30.93 -3.55
CA SER A 317 -111.04 30.29 -2.34
C SER A 317 -110.03 29.21 -2.68
N ASN A 318 -110.37 28.32 -3.61
CA ASN A 318 -109.44 27.32 -4.11
C ASN A 318 -108.24 27.99 -4.81
N MET A 319 -108.47 29.03 -5.62
CA MET A 319 -107.39 29.78 -6.29
C MET A 319 -106.42 30.44 -5.30
N ILE A 320 -106.93 31.08 -4.24
CA ILE A 320 -106.06 31.66 -3.19
C ILE A 320 -105.27 30.57 -2.45
N SER A 321 -105.87 29.40 -2.21
CA SER A 321 -105.16 28.27 -1.61
C SER A 321 -104.02 27.78 -2.51
N LEU A 322 -104.27 27.59 -3.82
CA LEU A 322 -103.24 27.20 -4.79
C LEU A 322 -102.14 28.25 -4.91
N VAL A 323 -102.47 29.54 -4.86
CA VAL A 323 -101.49 30.62 -4.89
C VAL A 323 -100.58 30.57 -3.65
N ARG A 324 -101.12 30.30 -2.46
CA ARG A 324 -100.32 30.12 -1.24
C ARG A 324 -99.41 28.89 -1.30
N GLU A 325 -99.92 27.78 -1.84
CA GLU A 325 -99.13 26.57 -2.07
C GLU A 325 -97.97 26.85 -3.03
N THR A 326 -98.24 27.55 -4.13
CA THR A 326 -97.24 27.99 -5.11
C THR A 326 -96.20 28.91 -4.49
N GLN A 327 -96.59 29.81 -3.58
CA GLN A 327 -95.67 30.68 -2.85
C GLN A 327 -94.72 29.87 -1.94
N ASN A 328 -95.26 28.92 -1.18
CA ASN A 328 -94.46 28.05 -0.30
C ASN A 328 -93.48 27.18 -1.10
N GLU A 329 -93.91 26.61 -2.23
CA GLU A 329 -93.02 25.88 -3.13
C GLU A 329 -91.91 26.77 -3.67
N ASN A 330 -92.23 28.02 -4.03
CA ASN A 330 -91.23 28.95 -4.54
C ASN A 330 -90.20 29.39 -3.49
N GLU A 331 -90.59 29.49 -2.22
CA GLU A 331 -89.65 29.71 -1.11
C GLU A 331 -88.67 28.55 -0.96
N MET A 332 -89.13 27.30 -1.09
CA MET A 332 -88.26 26.12 -1.08
C MET A 332 -87.27 26.15 -2.26
N ILE A 333 -87.76 26.42 -3.48
CA ILE A 333 -86.90 26.53 -4.67
C ILE A 333 -85.84 27.63 -4.49
N ASN A 334 -86.20 28.79 -3.91
CA ASN A 334 -85.25 29.86 -3.62
C ASN A 334 -84.15 29.43 -2.64
N ASN A 335 -84.49 28.62 -1.64
CA ASN A 335 -83.51 28.06 -0.72
C ASN A 335 -82.57 27.07 -1.43
N ASP A 336 -83.11 26.18 -2.26
CA ASP A 336 -82.33 25.20 -3.04
C ASP A 336 -81.37 25.88 -4.03
N ILE A 337 -81.80 26.96 -4.69
CA ILE A 337 -80.95 27.80 -5.56
C ILE A 337 -79.78 28.39 -4.76
N ARG A 338 -80.05 28.91 -3.56
CA ARG A 338 -79.02 29.50 -2.69
C ARG A 338 -78.00 28.45 -2.25
N GLN A 339 -78.48 27.27 -1.85
CA GLN A 339 -77.61 26.15 -1.49
C GLN A 339 -76.78 25.67 -2.69
N THR A 340 -77.40 25.56 -3.87
CA THR A 340 -76.73 25.19 -5.12
C THR A 340 -75.60 26.17 -5.43
N ARG A 341 -75.86 27.48 -5.31
CA ARG A 341 -74.85 28.52 -5.50
C ARG A 341 -73.64 28.34 -4.58
N LEU A 342 -73.86 28.10 -3.29
CA LEU A 342 -72.77 27.88 -2.33
C LEU A 342 -71.91 26.65 -2.67
N VAL A 343 -72.53 25.57 -3.15
CA VAL A 343 -71.82 24.35 -3.58
C VAL A 343 -70.99 24.63 -4.83
N VAL A 344 -71.53 25.37 -5.80
CA VAL A 344 -70.82 25.73 -7.03
C VAL A 344 -69.65 26.67 -6.75
N GLU A 345 -69.85 27.72 -5.93
CA GLU A 345 -68.78 28.64 -5.52
C GLU A 345 -67.64 27.89 -4.81
N ARG A 346 -67.97 26.97 -3.91
CA ARG A 346 -66.97 26.12 -3.24
C ARG A 346 -66.24 25.23 -4.24
N SER A 347 -66.96 24.56 -5.13
CA SER A 347 -66.39 23.66 -6.14
C SER A 347 -65.46 24.39 -7.10
N SER A 348 -65.83 25.60 -7.52
CA SER A 348 -64.96 26.50 -8.31
C SER A 348 -63.66 26.83 -7.58
N GLY A 349 -63.74 27.15 -6.28
CA GLY A 349 -62.57 27.37 -5.44
C GLY A 349 -61.64 26.15 -5.31
N GLU A 350 -62.19 24.94 -5.25
CA GLU A 350 -61.41 23.69 -5.27
C GLU A 350 -60.70 23.48 -6.62
N PHE A 351 -61.40 23.67 -7.75
CA PHE A 351 -60.78 23.56 -9.07
C PHE A 351 -59.69 24.59 -9.31
N GLN A 352 -59.87 25.83 -8.83
CA GLN A 352 -58.83 26.86 -8.89
C GLN A 352 -57.57 26.45 -8.13
N ARG A 353 -57.73 25.84 -6.94
CA ARG A 353 -56.60 25.28 -6.19
C ARG A 353 -55.93 24.13 -6.94
N MET A 354 -56.72 23.21 -7.50
CA MET A 354 -56.22 22.09 -8.30
C MET A 354 -55.38 22.55 -9.50
N VAL A 355 -55.81 23.60 -10.21
CA VAL A 355 -55.03 24.23 -11.29
C VAL A 355 -53.65 24.69 -10.78
N GLY A 356 -53.62 25.44 -9.68
CA GLY A 356 -52.35 25.91 -9.11
C GLY A 356 -51.45 24.79 -8.57
N ASP A 357 -52.03 23.70 -8.08
CA ASP A 357 -51.27 22.54 -7.61
C ASP A 357 -50.66 21.74 -8.77
N PHE A 358 -51.38 21.59 -9.89
CA PHE A 358 -50.83 20.96 -11.08
C PHE A 358 -49.74 21.81 -11.76
N GLU A 359 -49.91 23.14 -11.84
CA GLU A 359 -48.87 24.05 -12.34
C GLU A 359 -47.57 23.92 -11.52
N ARG A 360 -47.69 23.94 -10.18
CA ARG A 360 -46.53 23.74 -9.28
C ARG A 360 -45.90 22.36 -9.47
N THR A 361 -46.72 21.33 -9.67
CA THR A 361 -46.24 19.97 -9.93
C THR A 361 -45.47 19.91 -11.26
N GLY A 362 -45.94 20.59 -12.31
CA GLY A 362 -45.24 20.73 -13.58
C GLY A 362 -43.86 21.39 -13.43
N ASP A 363 -43.79 22.50 -12.67
CA ASP A 363 -42.52 23.17 -12.37
C ASP A 363 -41.53 22.24 -11.63
N GLN A 364 -42.01 21.46 -10.67
CA GLN A 364 -41.19 20.50 -9.94
C GLN A 364 -40.66 19.37 -10.85
N LEU A 365 -41.49 18.89 -11.79
CA LEU A 365 -41.06 17.87 -12.75
C LEU A 365 -39.97 18.39 -13.70
N ASN A 366 -40.07 19.64 -14.14
CA ASN A 366 -39.02 20.29 -14.93
C ASN A 366 -37.68 20.41 -14.16
N GLN A 367 -37.75 20.70 -12.86
CA GLN A 367 -36.56 20.71 -11.99
C GLN A 367 -35.96 19.31 -11.85
N ILE A 368 -36.79 18.27 -11.69
CA ILE A 368 -36.33 16.88 -11.64
C ILE A 368 -35.63 16.52 -12.96
N ALA A 369 -36.24 16.82 -14.11
CA ALA A 369 -35.64 16.54 -15.42
C ALA A 369 -34.25 17.20 -15.57
N SER A 370 -34.13 18.47 -15.18
CA SER A 370 -32.84 19.19 -15.19
C SER A 370 -31.81 18.54 -14.26
N ALA A 371 -32.23 18.09 -13.07
CA ALA A 371 -31.35 17.38 -12.15
C ALA A 371 -30.90 16.01 -12.71
N MET A 372 -31.76 15.29 -13.43
CA MET A 372 -31.41 14.03 -14.08
C MET A 372 -30.39 14.20 -15.20
N GLU A 373 -30.48 15.28 -15.99
CA GLU A 373 -29.47 15.64 -17.00
C GLU A 373 -28.10 15.90 -16.34
N GLN A 374 -28.08 16.66 -15.24
CA GLN A 374 -26.86 16.93 -14.50
C GLN A 374 -26.25 15.66 -13.88
N LEU A 375 -27.09 14.77 -13.34
CA LEU A 375 -26.67 13.47 -12.83
C LEU A 375 -26.07 12.60 -13.94
N THR A 376 -26.65 12.61 -15.13
CA THR A 376 -26.12 11.89 -16.30
C THR A 376 -24.71 12.39 -16.65
N ALA A 377 -24.53 13.71 -16.75
CA ALA A 377 -23.23 14.30 -17.05
C ALA A 377 -22.18 13.97 -15.98
N THR A 378 -22.57 14.09 -14.71
CA THR A 378 -21.68 13.79 -13.57
C THR A 378 -21.28 12.31 -13.55
N ASN A 379 -22.23 11.41 -13.79
CA ASN A 379 -21.94 9.99 -13.84
C ASN A 379 -21.06 9.61 -15.04
N GLY A 380 -21.21 10.29 -16.19
CA GLY A 380 -20.28 10.15 -17.32
C GLY A 380 -18.84 10.51 -16.93
N GLN A 381 -18.64 11.57 -16.14
CA GLN A 381 -17.31 11.93 -15.62
C GLN A 381 -16.77 10.89 -14.64
N VAL A 382 -17.63 10.34 -13.75
CA VAL A 382 -17.25 9.25 -12.85
C VAL A 382 -16.79 8.03 -13.65
N HIS A 383 -17.52 7.68 -14.71
CA HIS A 383 -17.21 6.56 -15.58
C HIS A 383 -15.83 6.70 -16.24
N GLU A 384 -15.54 7.88 -16.80
CA GLU A 384 -14.24 8.17 -17.40
C GLU A 384 -13.10 8.15 -16.37
N ALA A 385 -13.30 8.79 -15.22
CA ALA A 385 -12.31 8.81 -14.15
C ALA A 385 -11.97 7.40 -13.64
N VAL A 386 -12.97 6.54 -13.51
CA VAL A 386 -12.79 5.15 -13.05
C VAL A 386 -12.07 4.30 -14.09
N ALA A 387 -12.34 4.50 -15.39
CA ALA A 387 -11.60 3.85 -16.46
C ALA A 387 -10.10 4.23 -16.42
N GLN A 388 -9.81 5.53 -16.23
CA GLN A 388 -8.42 6.00 -16.08
C GLN A 388 -7.74 5.39 -14.83
N VAL A 389 -8.46 5.24 -13.72
CA VAL A 389 -7.93 4.58 -12.51
C VAL A 389 -7.59 3.12 -12.79
N HIS A 390 -8.46 2.39 -13.49
CA HIS A 390 -8.21 1.00 -13.86
C HIS A 390 -6.97 0.86 -14.76
N ASP A 391 -6.82 1.71 -15.77
CA ASP A 391 -5.67 1.69 -16.67
C ASP A 391 -4.36 2.06 -15.96
N LEU A 392 -4.42 3.03 -15.04
CA LEU A 392 -3.29 3.39 -14.19
C LEU A 392 -2.90 2.22 -13.28
N SER A 393 -3.86 1.52 -12.68
CA SER A 393 -3.60 0.33 -11.89
C SER A 393 -2.89 -0.77 -12.69
N ASN A 394 -3.30 -1.00 -13.94
CA ASN A 394 -2.61 -1.94 -14.83
C ASN A 394 -1.18 -1.49 -15.16
N THR A 395 -0.98 -0.21 -15.41
CA THR A 395 0.34 0.38 -15.67
C THR A 395 1.27 0.24 -14.46
N VAL A 396 0.77 0.49 -13.25
CA VAL A 396 1.51 0.29 -12.00
C VAL A 396 1.87 -1.18 -11.83
N CYS A 397 0.95 -2.12 -12.09
CA CYS A 397 1.22 -3.56 -12.02
C CYS A 397 2.35 -3.96 -12.99
N GLY A 398 2.32 -3.47 -14.23
CA GLY A 398 3.39 -3.67 -15.21
C GLY A 398 4.74 -3.12 -14.73
N SER A 399 4.74 -1.89 -14.21
CA SER A 399 5.94 -1.23 -13.70
C SER A 399 6.53 -1.95 -12.47
N MET A 400 5.68 -2.53 -11.64
CA MET A 400 6.12 -3.35 -10.50
C MET A 400 6.76 -4.65 -10.97
N LYS A 401 6.28 -5.28 -12.04
CA LYS A 401 6.93 -6.46 -12.63
C LYS A 401 8.33 -6.15 -13.15
N ASP A 402 8.50 -5.01 -13.82
CA ASP A 402 9.81 -4.55 -14.29
C ASP A 402 10.75 -4.21 -13.12
N SER A 403 10.20 -3.61 -12.06
CA SER A 403 10.92 -3.31 -10.83
C SER A 403 11.35 -4.59 -10.10
N GLU A 404 10.53 -5.65 -10.11
CA GLU A 404 10.88 -6.95 -9.55
C GLU A 404 12.09 -7.55 -10.28
N GLN A 405 12.07 -7.55 -11.62
CA GLN A 405 13.18 -8.03 -12.44
C GLN A 405 14.48 -7.24 -12.20
N SER A 406 14.35 -5.91 -12.11
CA SER A 406 15.49 -5.01 -11.84
C SER A 406 16.07 -5.27 -10.45
N THR A 407 15.21 -5.48 -9.45
CA THR A 407 15.62 -5.78 -8.09
C THR A 407 16.29 -7.15 -7.99
N GLN A 408 15.79 -8.16 -8.72
CA GLN A 408 16.43 -9.47 -8.79
C GLN A 408 17.83 -9.38 -9.39
N THR A 409 18.00 -8.59 -10.45
CA THR A 409 19.31 -8.34 -11.08
C THR A 409 20.25 -7.62 -10.11
N LEU A 410 19.74 -6.63 -9.37
CA LEU A 410 20.51 -5.91 -8.35
C LEU A 410 20.96 -6.84 -7.21
N CYS A 411 20.09 -7.73 -6.72
CA CYS A 411 20.47 -8.74 -5.73
C CYS A 411 21.60 -9.62 -6.25
N GLN A 412 21.49 -10.16 -7.48
CA GLN A 412 22.52 -11.02 -8.07
C GLN A 412 23.86 -10.30 -8.26
N ALA A 413 23.83 -9.05 -8.74
CA ALA A 413 25.03 -8.24 -8.91
C ALA A 413 25.70 -7.96 -7.55
N THR A 414 24.90 -7.64 -6.54
CA THR A 414 25.40 -7.35 -5.19
C THR A 414 25.97 -8.58 -4.52
N GLU A 415 25.32 -9.73 -4.66
CA GLU A 415 25.84 -11.02 -4.20
C GLU A 415 27.16 -11.38 -4.89
N SER A 416 27.29 -11.10 -6.19
CA SER A 416 28.54 -11.32 -6.92
C SER A 416 29.68 -10.44 -6.40
N VAL A 417 29.39 -9.17 -6.09
CA VAL A 417 30.36 -8.26 -5.45
C VAL A 417 30.73 -8.78 -4.07
N GLN A 418 29.75 -9.17 -3.25
CA GLN A 418 29.97 -9.76 -1.93
C GLN A 418 30.89 -10.98 -2.02
N GLU A 419 30.62 -11.92 -2.94
CA GLU A 419 31.45 -13.10 -3.14
C GLU A 419 32.91 -12.72 -3.47
N LEU A 420 33.10 -11.81 -4.44
CA LEU A 420 34.42 -11.34 -4.84
C LEU A 420 35.19 -10.69 -3.70
N VAL A 421 34.57 -9.78 -2.94
CA VAL A 421 35.26 -9.09 -1.84
C VAL A 421 35.44 -9.96 -0.61
N SER A 422 34.68 -11.04 -0.49
CA SER A 422 34.77 -11.97 0.63
C SER A 422 35.99 -12.88 0.60
N ARG A 423 36.58 -13.07 -0.60
CA ARG A 423 37.83 -13.82 -0.82
C ARG A 423 39.04 -13.13 -0.16
N PHE A 424 39.08 -11.81 -0.21
CA PHE A 424 40.18 -11.05 0.39
C PHE A 424 40.16 -11.14 1.92
N LYS A 425 41.31 -11.31 2.56
CA LYS A 425 41.41 -11.24 4.03
C LYS A 425 42.04 -9.91 4.44
N ILE A 426 41.38 -9.13 5.29
CA ILE A 426 41.88 -7.82 5.74
C ILE A 426 42.51 -7.89 7.14
N GLY A 427 42.19 -8.91 7.93
CA GLY A 427 42.73 -9.18 9.26
C GLY A 427 42.15 -8.32 10.38
N ARG A 428 41.14 -7.50 10.10
CA ARG A 428 40.51 -6.58 11.07
C ARG A 428 39.03 -6.36 10.77
N GLY A 429 38.27 -5.92 11.77
CA GLY A 429 36.84 -5.60 11.66
C GLY A 429 35.92 -6.81 11.84
N SER A 430 34.64 -6.55 12.11
CA SER A 430 33.68 -7.58 12.50
C SER A 430 33.49 -8.66 11.43
N PHE A 431 33.54 -8.33 10.14
CA PHE A 431 33.38 -9.31 9.06
C PHE A 431 34.40 -10.45 9.13
N ASP A 432 35.70 -10.16 9.25
CA ASP A 432 36.74 -11.19 9.29
C ASP A 432 36.65 -12.03 10.57
N ILE A 433 36.28 -11.40 11.71
CA ILE A 433 36.02 -12.09 12.98
C ILE A 433 34.84 -13.07 12.82
N TYR A 434 33.77 -12.62 12.17
CA TYR A 434 32.61 -13.45 11.85
C TYR A 434 33.01 -14.63 10.98
N VAL A 435 33.67 -14.39 9.85
CA VAL A 435 34.11 -15.44 8.92
C VAL A 435 35.03 -16.46 9.60
N ASP A 436 36.00 -16.02 10.40
CA ASP A 436 36.91 -16.92 11.11
C ASP A 436 36.15 -17.75 12.17
N ARG A 437 35.13 -17.19 12.82
CA ARG A 437 34.25 -17.92 13.75
C ARG A 437 33.37 -18.95 13.03
N VAL A 438 32.76 -18.59 11.90
CA VAL A 438 31.97 -19.52 11.07
C VAL A 438 32.84 -20.66 10.56
N ARG A 439 34.08 -20.37 10.16
CA ARG A 439 35.05 -21.38 9.73
C ARG A 439 35.38 -22.36 10.84
N THR A 440 35.62 -21.85 12.05
CA THR A 440 35.87 -22.68 13.23
C THR A 440 34.67 -23.57 13.56
N PHE A 441 33.46 -23.00 13.52
CA PHE A 441 32.22 -23.75 13.71
C PHE A 441 32.03 -24.85 12.66
N ARG A 442 32.31 -24.55 11.38
CA ARG A 442 32.30 -25.50 10.28
C ARG A 442 33.23 -26.68 10.53
N ASP A 443 34.48 -26.40 10.90
CA ASP A 443 35.49 -27.43 11.16
C ASP A 443 35.09 -28.34 12.35
N GLN A 444 34.55 -27.74 13.41
CA GLN A 444 34.07 -28.46 14.60
C GLN A 444 32.85 -29.34 14.27
N LEU A 445 31.88 -28.81 13.51
CA LEU A 445 30.70 -29.57 13.13
C LEU A 445 31.04 -30.70 12.15
N GLN A 446 31.95 -30.44 11.21
CA GLN A 446 32.48 -31.49 10.33
C GLN A 446 33.13 -32.62 11.14
N THR A 447 33.94 -32.28 12.15
CA THR A 447 34.55 -33.26 13.04
C THR A 447 33.50 -34.07 13.82
N CYS A 448 32.43 -33.42 14.30
CA CYS A 448 31.27 -34.06 14.94
C CYS A 448 30.66 -35.13 14.00
N LEU A 449 30.35 -34.74 12.77
CA LEU A 449 29.74 -35.61 11.76
C LEU A 449 30.65 -36.76 11.33
N GLU A 450 31.96 -36.51 11.17
CA GLU A 450 32.94 -37.56 10.86
C GLU A 450 33.05 -38.59 11.99
N ALA A 451 33.01 -38.14 13.25
CA ALA A 451 33.03 -39.03 14.42
C ALA A 451 31.74 -39.87 14.53
N MET A 452 30.59 -39.28 14.19
CA MET A 452 29.31 -39.99 14.07
C MET A 452 29.39 -41.08 12.98
N LEU A 453 29.87 -40.73 11.78
CA LEU A 453 30.01 -41.67 10.67
C LEU A 453 30.95 -42.84 11.02
N LYS A 454 32.08 -42.56 11.68
CA LYS A 454 33.03 -43.60 12.14
C LYS A 454 32.42 -44.60 13.14
N ARG A 455 31.39 -44.20 13.89
CA ARG A 455 30.65 -45.08 14.82
C ARG A 455 29.48 -45.81 14.17
N GLY A 456 29.27 -45.64 12.87
CA GLY A 456 28.18 -46.30 12.12
C GLY A 456 26.87 -45.52 12.11
N VAL A 457 26.85 -44.25 12.52
CA VAL A 457 25.67 -43.39 12.37
C VAL A 457 25.59 -42.90 10.92
N ASP A 458 24.46 -43.16 10.25
CA ASP A 458 24.23 -42.73 8.87
C ASP A 458 23.87 -41.24 8.81
N VAL A 459 24.89 -40.38 8.83
CA VAL A 459 24.73 -38.92 8.72
C VAL A 459 24.24 -38.47 7.33
N PHE A 460 24.15 -39.37 6.34
CA PHE A 460 23.67 -39.08 4.99
C PHE A 460 22.23 -39.56 4.76
N ASP A 461 21.53 -40.00 5.80
CA ASP A 461 20.13 -40.43 5.70
C ASP A 461 19.23 -39.28 5.19
N CYS A 462 18.66 -39.48 4.01
CA CYS A 462 17.75 -38.54 3.36
C CYS A 462 16.29 -39.06 3.33
N ASP A 463 15.97 -40.11 4.10
CA ASP A 463 14.61 -40.63 4.26
C ASP A 463 13.81 -39.74 5.24
N TYR A 464 13.42 -38.54 4.79
CA TYR A 464 12.70 -37.55 5.60
C TYR A 464 11.28 -38.02 5.94
N ARG A 465 11.09 -38.66 7.10
CA ARG A 465 9.79 -39.18 7.52
C ARG A 465 8.96 -38.09 8.19
N PRO A 466 7.79 -37.73 7.66
CA PRO A 466 6.97 -36.66 8.24
C PRO A 466 6.52 -37.05 9.65
N ILE A 467 6.60 -36.10 10.59
CA ILE A 467 6.11 -36.26 11.96
C ILE A 467 4.62 -35.89 11.98
N PRO A 468 3.71 -36.83 12.30
CA PRO A 468 2.27 -36.57 12.32
C PRO A 468 1.89 -35.46 13.29
N GLY A 469 0.86 -34.68 12.95
CA GLY A 469 0.30 -33.65 13.84
C GLY A 469 1.16 -32.39 14.00
N THR A 470 2.20 -32.20 13.18
CA THR A 470 3.04 -30.99 13.20
C THR A 470 2.65 -29.99 12.13
N ASN A 471 2.47 -28.72 12.51
CA ASN A 471 2.29 -27.59 11.60
C ASN A 471 3.01 -26.36 12.20
N PRO A 472 4.16 -25.89 11.66
CA PRO A 472 4.78 -26.27 10.39
C PRO A 472 5.23 -27.74 10.30
N LYS A 473 5.27 -28.30 9.07
CA LYS A 473 5.66 -29.69 8.81
C LYS A 473 7.08 -29.98 9.33
N LYS A 474 7.23 -31.06 10.10
CA LYS A 474 8.52 -31.56 10.58
C LYS A 474 8.81 -32.97 10.07
N TYR A 475 10.09 -33.32 10.02
CA TYR A 475 10.57 -34.61 9.53
C TYR A 475 11.54 -35.24 10.53
N SER A 476 11.64 -36.57 10.54
CA SER A 476 12.61 -37.34 11.31
C SER A 476 13.58 -38.04 10.37
N VAL A 477 14.84 -38.17 10.80
CA VAL A 477 15.92 -38.91 10.11
C VAL A 477 16.69 -39.75 11.13
N LYS A 478 17.35 -40.82 10.70
CA LYS A 478 18.02 -41.80 11.59
C LYS A 478 19.12 -41.23 12.48
N TYR A 479 19.83 -40.20 12.02
CA TYR A 479 20.96 -39.63 12.76
C TYR A 479 20.56 -38.51 13.74
N GLU A 480 19.27 -38.16 13.84
CA GLU A 480 18.83 -36.94 14.52
C GLU A 480 19.17 -36.90 16.02
N ASP A 481 18.95 -38.01 16.74
CA ASP A 481 19.19 -38.08 18.18
C ASP A 481 20.69 -37.99 18.51
N ALA A 482 21.53 -38.57 17.66
CA ALA A 482 22.98 -38.48 17.79
C ALA A 482 23.47 -37.06 17.46
N TYR A 483 22.95 -36.44 16.40
CA TYR A 483 23.28 -35.06 16.02
C TYR A 483 22.91 -34.04 17.10
N ILE A 484 21.68 -34.13 17.63
CA ILE A 484 21.22 -33.25 18.71
C ILE A 484 22.11 -33.43 19.94
N ARG A 485 22.37 -34.68 20.36
CA ARG A 485 23.17 -34.94 21.56
C ARG A 485 24.60 -34.40 21.48
N GLU A 486 25.22 -34.50 20.32
CA GLU A 486 26.66 -34.24 20.16
C GLU A 486 26.97 -32.85 19.62
N CYS A 487 26.12 -32.32 18.75
CA CYS A 487 26.40 -31.05 18.08
C CYS A 487 25.55 -29.87 18.60
N GLN A 488 24.51 -30.08 19.44
CA GLN A 488 23.66 -28.99 19.96
C GLN A 488 24.46 -27.92 20.73
N LYS A 489 25.36 -28.35 21.62
CA LYS A 489 26.21 -27.42 22.39
C LYS A 489 27.05 -26.54 21.46
N LEU A 490 27.57 -27.12 20.38
CA LEU A 490 28.34 -26.39 19.39
C LEU A 490 27.49 -25.32 18.67
N LEU A 491 26.23 -25.63 18.34
CA LEU A 491 25.31 -24.65 17.75
C LEU A 491 25.11 -23.45 18.69
N ASP A 492 24.83 -23.73 19.96
CA ASP A 492 24.51 -22.71 20.96
C ASP A 492 25.73 -21.87 21.35
N ASP A 493 26.88 -22.50 21.59
CA ASP A 493 28.13 -21.80 21.91
C ASP A 493 28.55 -20.88 20.76
N THR A 494 28.44 -21.35 19.50
CA THR A 494 28.75 -20.52 18.33
C THR A 494 27.85 -19.30 18.24
N LEU A 495 26.54 -19.46 18.47
CA LEU A 495 25.61 -18.34 18.43
C LEU A 495 25.86 -17.34 19.57
N ALA A 496 26.18 -17.82 20.77
CA ALA A 496 26.45 -16.98 21.93
C ALA A 496 27.70 -16.11 21.74
N ASP A 497 28.70 -16.62 21.01
CA ASP A 497 29.95 -15.92 20.70
C ASP A 497 29.79 -14.84 19.61
N LEU A 498 28.65 -14.77 18.91
CA LEU A 498 28.42 -13.87 17.78
C LEU A 498 27.54 -12.66 18.17
N LYS A 499 28.15 -11.47 18.20
CA LYS A 499 27.44 -10.21 18.47
C LYS A 499 26.43 -9.89 17.36
N GLY A 500 25.14 -10.02 17.62
CA GLY A 500 24.08 -9.80 16.61
C GLY A 500 23.77 -11.05 15.77
N GLY A 501 24.23 -12.23 16.21
CA GLY A 501 23.87 -13.50 15.61
C GLY A 501 22.38 -13.82 15.77
N ALA A 502 21.73 -14.12 14.65
CA ALA A 502 20.36 -14.61 14.61
C ALA A 502 20.33 -16.13 14.84
N TYR A 503 21.16 -16.88 14.11
CA TYR A 503 21.24 -18.34 14.19
C TYR A 503 22.63 -18.87 13.79
N ALA A 504 22.98 -20.06 14.28
CA ALA A 504 24.14 -20.83 13.83
C ALA A 504 23.76 -22.32 13.77
N VAL A 505 23.69 -22.88 12.57
CA VAL A 505 23.08 -24.20 12.33
C VAL A 505 23.84 -24.98 11.24
N GLY A 506 23.67 -26.30 11.22
CA GLY A 506 24.05 -27.16 10.11
C GLY A 506 22.82 -27.55 9.30
N VAL A 507 22.91 -27.49 7.98
CA VAL A 507 21.82 -27.82 7.06
C VAL A 507 22.35 -28.75 5.97
N ASP A 508 21.64 -29.84 5.71
CA ASP A 508 22.03 -30.81 4.67
C ASP A 508 21.74 -30.29 3.25
N LEU A 509 22.20 -31.03 2.23
CA LEU A 509 22.01 -30.70 0.80
C LEU A 509 20.56 -30.48 0.34
N ASN A 510 19.58 -31.01 1.07
CA ASN A 510 18.15 -30.91 0.74
C ASN A 510 17.44 -29.85 1.59
N GLY A 511 18.20 -29.01 2.30
CA GLY A 511 17.66 -27.94 3.13
C GLY A 511 17.10 -28.44 4.45
N TYR A 512 17.38 -29.68 4.86
CA TYR A 512 16.90 -30.21 6.14
C TYR A 512 17.78 -29.75 7.30
N LEU A 513 17.13 -29.22 8.33
CA LEU A 513 17.76 -28.73 9.55
C LEU A 513 17.41 -29.68 10.70
N THR A 514 18.37 -30.51 11.09
CA THR A 514 18.18 -31.54 12.13
C THR A 514 17.96 -30.91 13.52
N ALA A 515 18.85 -30.00 13.92
CA ALA A 515 18.77 -29.27 15.18
C ALA A 515 19.02 -27.77 14.94
N HIS A 516 18.40 -26.95 15.78
CA HIS A 516 18.56 -25.50 15.78
C HIS A 516 19.12 -25.06 17.14
N ASN A 517 19.66 -23.84 17.23
CA ASN A 517 19.97 -23.22 18.52
C ASN A 517 18.79 -23.36 19.49
N THR A 518 19.05 -23.68 20.76
CA THR A 518 18.05 -24.05 21.79
C THR A 518 16.92 -23.03 21.93
N LYS A 519 17.21 -21.74 21.70
CA LYS A 519 16.19 -20.66 21.72
C LYS A 519 15.04 -20.86 20.71
N TYR A 520 15.26 -21.65 19.65
CA TYR A 520 14.31 -22.00 18.60
C TYR A 520 13.88 -23.47 18.63
N SER A 521 13.98 -24.12 19.80
CA SER A 521 13.63 -25.52 20.03
C SER A 521 12.52 -25.66 21.09
N ARG A 522 11.60 -24.68 21.17
CA ARG A 522 10.51 -24.67 22.17
C ARG A 522 9.51 -25.81 21.89
N PRO A 523 8.83 -26.38 22.90
CA PRO A 523 7.78 -27.37 22.67
C PRO A 523 6.71 -26.86 21.70
N MET A 524 6.19 -27.75 20.85
CA MET A 524 5.10 -27.41 19.92
C MET A 524 3.83 -27.07 20.70
N THR A 525 3.17 -25.99 20.29
CA THR A 525 1.96 -25.46 20.95
C THR A 525 0.68 -25.80 20.17
N GLY A 526 0.80 -26.15 18.89
CA GLY A 526 -0.32 -26.35 17.98
C GLY A 526 -0.81 -25.05 17.33
N ASN A 527 -0.29 -23.89 17.75
CA ASN A 527 -0.50 -22.61 17.08
C ASN A 527 0.60 -22.39 16.03
N TYR A 528 0.20 -22.28 14.76
CA TYR A 528 1.12 -22.15 13.64
C TYR A 528 2.08 -20.96 13.79
N ASP A 529 1.59 -19.77 14.13
CA ASP A 529 2.41 -18.55 14.19
C ASP A 529 3.42 -18.62 15.33
N ALA A 530 3.00 -19.15 16.48
CA ALA A 530 3.89 -19.37 17.61
C ALA A 530 4.95 -20.44 17.31
N ASP A 531 4.56 -21.53 16.68
CA ASP A 531 5.45 -22.66 16.37
C ASP A 531 6.42 -22.34 15.21
N LEU A 532 6.00 -21.51 14.24
CA LEU A 532 6.84 -21.04 13.12
C LEU A 532 8.09 -20.29 13.61
N VAL A 533 7.93 -19.48 14.65
CA VAL A 533 9.01 -18.68 15.25
C VAL A 533 9.71 -19.46 16.37
N GLY A 534 8.94 -20.14 17.23
CA GLY A 534 9.42 -20.76 18.46
C GLY A 534 10.07 -22.14 18.29
N ASN A 535 9.72 -22.89 17.23
CA ASN A 535 10.26 -24.23 16.99
C ASN A 535 10.64 -24.47 15.51
N ARG A 536 11.92 -24.24 15.21
CA ARG A 536 12.46 -24.35 13.86
C ARG A 536 13.25 -25.62 13.58
N THR A 537 13.33 -26.54 14.54
CA THR A 537 14.03 -27.83 14.39
C THR A 537 13.28 -28.76 13.45
N ARG A 538 14.00 -29.73 12.89
CA ARG A 538 13.43 -30.83 12.10
C ARG A 538 12.62 -30.35 10.89
N ARG A 539 12.95 -29.19 10.34
CA ARG A 539 12.26 -28.58 9.19
C ARG A 539 13.09 -28.70 7.93
N LYS A 540 12.42 -28.82 6.79
CA LYS A 540 13.02 -28.62 5.47
C LYS A 540 12.75 -27.21 4.99
N PHE A 541 13.80 -26.56 4.52
CA PHE A 541 13.85 -25.19 4.02
C PHE A 541 14.08 -25.25 2.51
N GLU A 542 13.01 -25.07 1.74
CA GLU A 542 12.98 -25.33 0.30
C GLU A 542 12.95 -24.05 -0.55
N ALA A 543 13.06 -22.87 0.09
CA ALA A 543 13.15 -21.61 -0.65
C ALA A 543 14.45 -21.58 -1.48
N PRO A 544 14.46 -20.96 -2.68
CA PRO A 544 15.64 -20.92 -3.55
C PRO A 544 16.91 -20.43 -2.86
N THR A 545 16.80 -19.40 -2.03
CA THR A 545 17.92 -18.82 -1.26
C THR A 545 18.47 -19.79 -0.20
N GLU A 546 17.60 -20.59 0.42
CA GLU A 546 17.99 -21.55 1.46
C GLU A 546 18.65 -22.79 0.84
N LEU A 547 18.10 -23.28 -0.26
CA LEU A 547 18.68 -24.40 -1.02
C LEU A 547 20.03 -24.02 -1.66
N ARG A 548 20.20 -22.77 -2.10
CA ARG A 548 21.49 -22.29 -2.59
C ARG A 548 22.56 -22.34 -1.50
N ALA A 549 22.26 -21.86 -0.29
CA ALA A 549 23.20 -21.97 0.83
C ALA A 549 23.48 -23.43 1.20
N ALA A 550 22.46 -24.27 1.27
CA ALA A 550 22.61 -25.70 1.56
C ALA A 550 23.52 -26.44 0.55
N ARG A 551 23.44 -26.05 -0.73
CA ARG A 551 24.16 -26.68 -1.85
C ARG A 551 25.43 -25.94 -2.27
N ASN A 552 25.81 -24.86 -1.58
CA ASN A 552 27.01 -24.12 -1.91
C ASN A 552 28.25 -25.03 -1.79
N THR A 553 29.10 -25.02 -2.82
CA THR A 553 30.38 -25.74 -2.85
C THR A 553 31.59 -24.80 -2.85
N GLN A 554 31.36 -23.49 -2.96
CA GLN A 554 32.43 -22.49 -2.86
C GLN A 554 32.92 -22.39 -1.41
N PRO A 555 34.16 -21.95 -1.15
CA PRO A 555 34.72 -21.85 0.21
C PRO A 555 33.83 -21.08 1.19
N MET A 556 33.08 -20.10 0.70
CA MET A 556 32.10 -19.33 1.44
C MET A 556 31.07 -18.72 0.49
N LEU A 557 29.81 -18.63 0.94
CA LEU A 557 28.76 -17.84 0.33
C LEU A 557 28.27 -16.82 1.37
N LEU A 558 28.22 -15.55 0.99
CA LEU A 558 27.53 -14.50 1.74
C LEU A 558 26.28 -14.09 0.94
N GLN A 559 25.12 -14.06 1.59
CA GLN A 559 23.89 -13.63 0.95
C GLN A 559 22.99 -12.88 1.94
N THR A 560 22.22 -11.92 1.44
CA THR A 560 21.23 -11.16 2.23
C THR A 560 19.83 -11.55 1.79
N TYR A 561 18.95 -11.87 2.74
CA TYR A 561 17.61 -12.37 2.43
C TYR A 561 16.58 -12.00 3.50
N ILE A 562 15.30 -12.06 3.13
CA ILE A 562 14.19 -11.99 4.09
C ILE A 562 13.89 -13.40 4.58
N ARG A 563 13.94 -13.59 5.89
CA ARG A 563 13.49 -14.81 6.54
C ARG A 563 11.97 -14.95 6.44
N ASP A 564 11.43 -16.15 6.61
CA ASP A 564 9.99 -16.41 6.72
C ASP A 564 9.29 -15.60 7.84
N THR A 565 10.06 -15.06 8.79
CA THR A 565 9.62 -14.14 9.86
C THR A 565 9.56 -12.67 9.45
N GLY A 566 10.07 -12.29 8.27
CA GLY A 566 10.13 -10.92 7.78
C GLY A 566 11.42 -10.15 8.11
N GLU A 567 12.34 -10.75 8.87
CA GLU A 567 13.65 -10.17 9.22
C GLU A 567 14.61 -10.20 8.03
N VAL A 568 15.35 -9.10 7.80
CA VAL A 568 16.42 -9.06 6.80
C VAL A 568 17.74 -9.48 7.45
N LEU A 569 18.29 -10.60 7.01
CA LEU A 569 19.50 -11.19 7.60
C LEU A 569 20.58 -11.38 6.55
N CYS A 570 21.84 -11.32 7.00
CA CYS A 570 22.99 -11.80 6.24
C CYS A 570 23.33 -13.22 6.69
N ASP A 571 23.44 -14.15 5.73
CA ASP A 571 23.74 -15.57 5.93
C ASP A 571 25.10 -15.88 5.34
N ILE A 572 26.00 -16.42 6.18
CA ILE A 572 27.29 -16.97 5.77
C ILE A 572 27.14 -18.49 5.74
N ALA A 573 27.29 -19.06 4.55
CA ALA A 573 27.26 -20.51 4.34
C ALA A 573 28.64 -21.05 3.93
N MET A 574 29.10 -22.11 4.60
CA MET A 574 30.36 -22.78 4.29
C MET A 574 30.18 -24.30 4.20
N PRO A 575 30.76 -24.96 3.17
CA PRO A 575 30.51 -26.37 2.91
C PRO A 575 31.17 -27.27 3.96
N ILE A 576 30.46 -28.34 4.30
CA ILE A 576 30.92 -29.42 5.18
C ILE A 576 31.20 -30.65 4.32
N GLN A 577 32.40 -31.20 4.41
CA GLN A 577 32.81 -32.42 3.72
C GLN A 577 33.00 -33.54 4.73
N VAL A 578 32.22 -34.63 4.62
CA VAL A 578 32.34 -35.79 5.52
C VAL A 578 32.79 -36.98 4.68
N ALA A 579 33.97 -37.54 4.99
CA ALA A 579 34.57 -38.65 4.24
C ALA A 579 34.65 -38.39 2.72
N GLY A 580 35.00 -37.17 2.31
CA GLY A 580 35.14 -36.77 0.91
C GLY A 580 33.81 -36.53 0.16
N ARG A 581 32.68 -36.57 0.86
CA ARG A 581 31.35 -36.28 0.30
C ARG A 581 30.79 -35.00 0.91
N HIS A 582 30.15 -34.17 0.08
CA HIS A 582 29.47 -32.96 0.53
C HIS A 582 28.22 -33.34 1.32
N TRP A 583 28.18 -33.01 2.60
CA TRP A 583 27.02 -33.27 3.47
C TRP A 583 25.97 -32.16 3.37
N GLY A 584 26.45 -30.92 3.26
CA GLY A 584 25.65 -29.71 3.32
C GLY A 584 26.53 -28.54 3.72
N ASN A 585 25.97 -27.54 4.39
CA ASN A 585 26.68 -26.34 4.80
C ASN A 585 26.39 -26.01 6.27
N VAL A 586 27.38 -25.44 6.97
CA VAL A 586 27.03 -24.59 8.11
C VAL A 586 26.38 -23.33 7.58
N ARG A 587 25.41 -22.79 8.31
CA ARG A 587 24.75 -21.53 8.01
C ARG A 587 24.70 -20.69 9.28
N VAL A 588 25.23 -19.48 9.19
CA VAL A 588 25.27 -18.54 10.30
C VAL A 588 24.65 -17.23 9.84
N GLY A 589 23.49 -16.93 10.41
CA GLY A 589 22.73 -15.73 10.14
C GLY A 589 23.01 -14.66 11.18
N CYS A 590 23.14 -13.41 10.75
CA CYS A 590 23.26 -12.24 11.62
C CYS A 590 22.52 -11.03 11.05
N ASP A 591 22.28 -10.03 11.90
CA ASP A 591 21.84 -8.73 11.41
C ASP A 591 22.92 -8.14 10.49
N SER A 592 22.50 -7.53 9.37
CA SER A 592 23.42 -6.87 8.43
C SER A 592 24.39 -5.88 9.11
N THR A 593 23.95 -5.17 10.14
CA THR A 593 24.75 -4.20 10.91
C THR A 593 25.90 -4.86 11.68
N ALA A 594 25.73 -6.11 12.11
CA ALA A 594 26.77 -6.84 12.83
C ALA A 594 28.03 -7.12 11.99
N LEU A 595 27.89 -7.17 10.65
CA LEU A 595 29.02 -7.31 9.72
C LEU A 595 29.69 -5.97 9.39
N LEU A 596 29.02 -4.84 9.70
CA LEU A 596 29.43 -3.48 9.35
C LEU A 596 30.18 -2.77 10.48
N ASP A 597 29.94 -3.18 11.72
CA ASP A 597 30.59 -2.63 12.91
C ASP A 597 32.11 -2.87 12.86
N VAL A 598 32.91 -1.83 13.19
CA VAL A 598 34.38 -1.89 13.21
C VAL A 598 34.90 -2.47 14.52
#